data_AF-A0AAN8IV34-F1
#
_entry.id   AF-A0AAN8IV34-F1
#
_cell.length_a   1.000
_cell.length_b   1.000
_cell.length_c   1.000
_cell.angle_alpha   90.00
_cell.angle_beta   90.00
_cell.angle_gamma   90.00
#
_symmetry.space_group_name_H-M   'P 1'
#
loop_
_entity.id
_entity.type
_entity.pdbx_description
1 polymer ?
#
loop_
_entity_poly.entity_id
_entity_poly.type
_entity_poly.pdbx_seq_one_letter_code
_entity_poly.pdbx_strand_id
1 'polypeptide(L)'
;MAMSTSRLLLMLLPCLAVVTADRSLSIMLMHLENIQGVTENGTQCSPFYFAGVQCSMEMEICVEIGDKDDETTCYSLGQISHGSNKIDFTVSSYGNWSNPLVISLENITYEGFKLHVNLNDVTSGEPIDEWNATFANASQLQDIYTYTSHRDGSLGTSLTVAWTTNEVDPPTPPPTTVPTTTITQPSTTQGDVEFPRTCDEFWNRTDGVKTIWINNNSINVYCQYGSSGAYTIIQSRGSNDDTSFDLDIEGYKKPFGIPGKGNNFWLGLDNMVALTADDDYDLLIELCCAKNNSIQFYRHLKITEDYILQADPVVPGIGFDFTSSNTGKKDLGVPFTTYKKMSDTMRDSCDIVRYYYGNYPNPIFDLGTGGWWYGSCGNNLNGQIVPYSATSQCHLEETFPQGTAGIEMRTTPGMYHIGVVRLQSQPVRSVVSHPKHSCDHSLSVEGTPLCT
;
A
#
# COMPACT_ATOMS: atom_id res chain seq x y z
N MET A 1 -20.34 -75.79 38.51
CA MET A 1 -21.36 -75.80 37.45
C MET A 1 -22.24 -74.57 37.66
N ALA A 2 -22.33 -73.69 36.65
CA ALA A 2 -23.30 -72.60 36.45
C ALA A 2 -23.49 -71.55 37.58
N MET A 3 -23.00 -70.31 37.40
CA MET A 3 -23.61 -69.15 36.72
C MET A 3 -24.41 -68.23 37.67
N SER A 4 -23.88 -67.04 37.93
CA SER A 4 -24.69 -65.83 38.08
C SER A 4 -23.87 -64.63 37.59
N THR A 5 -24.24 -64.13 36.43
CA THR A 5 -23.63 -62.98 35.75
C THR A 5 -24.21 -61.69 36.31
N SER A 6 -23.42 -60.94 37.08
CA SER A 6 -23.71 -59.53 37.38
C SER A 6 -23.06 -58.65 36.31
N ARG A 7 -23.89 -57.95 35.53
CA ARG A 7 -23.43 -56.97 34.54
C ARG A 7 -23.04 -55.68 35.28
N LEU A 8 -21.74 -55.43 35.41
CA LEU A 8 -21.22 -54.10 35.76
C LEU A 8 -20.97 -53.35 34.44
N LEU A 9 -21.82 -52.36 34.16
CA LEU A 9 -21.68 -51.48 33.01
C LEU A 9 -20.55 -50.47 33.31
N LEU A 10 -19.32 -50.77 32.88
CA LEU A 10 -18.21 -49.83 32.90
C LEU A 10 -18.44 -48.81 31.78
N MET A 11 -18.79 -47.57 32.12
CA MET A 11 -18.75 -46.47 31.17
C MET A 11 -17.29 -46.16 30.85
N LEU A 12 -16.82 -46.63 29.70
CA LEU A 12 -15.61 -46.13 29.07
C LEU A 12 -15.92 -44.74 28.49
N LEU A 13 -15.47 -43.68 29.18
CA LEU A 13 -15.31 -42.38 28.54
C LEU A 13 -14.26 -42.53 27.43
N PRO A 14 -14.56 -42.19 26.16
CA PRO A 14 -13.51 -42.03 25.18
C PRO A 14 -12.71 -40.80 25.56
N CYS A 15 -11.44 -41.00 25.93
CA CYS A 15 -10.47 -39.92 25.95
C CYS A 15 -10.33 -39.45 24.48
N LEU A 16 -11.07 -38.41 24.10
CA LEU A 16 -10.79 -37.68 22.87
C LEU A 16 -9.37 -37.12 23.05
N ALA A 17 -8.40 -37.75 22.39
CA ALA A 17 -7.15 -37.07 22.09
C ALA A 17 -7.55 -35.91 21.16
N VAL A 18 -7.59 -34.70 21.70
CA VAL A 18 -7.65 -33.48 20.90
C VAL A 18 -6.33 -33.46 20.14
N VAL A 19 -6.38 -33.79 18.85
CA VAL A 19 -5.30 -33.46 17.93
C VAL A 19 -5.35 -31.94 17.79
N THR A 20 -4.56 -31.23 18.60
CA THR A 20 -4.35 -29.80 18.42
C THR A 20 -3.61 -29.63 17.10
N ALA A 21 -4.18 -28.90 16.15
CA ALA A 21 -3.42 -28.47 14.98
C ALA A 21 -2.20 -27.66 15.46
N ASP A 22 -1.01 -27.96 14.96
CA ASP A 22 0.20 -27.20 15.29
C ASP A 22 0.02 -25.75 14.80
N ARG A 23 -0.21 -24.83 15.75
CA ARG A 23 -0.35 -23.39 15.49
C ARG A 23 1.03 -22.80 15.20
N SER A 24 1.12 -21.97 14.18
CA SER A 24 2.37 -21.42 13.68
C SER A 24 2.19 -20.04 13.06
N LEU A 25 3.26 -19.24 13.08
CA LEU A 25 3.40 -17.98 12.38
C LEU A 25 4.53 -18.14 11.36
N SER A 26 4.27 -17.82 10.09
CA SER A 26 5.29 -17.77 9.04
C SER A 26 5.55 -16.31 8.64
N ILE A 27 6.80 -15.87 8.67
CA ILE A 27 7.25 -14.51 8.31
C ILE A 27 8.20 -14.60 7.12
N MET A 28 7.90 -13.90 6.03
CA MET A 28 8.72 -13.83 4.82
C MET A 28 9.22 -12.40 4.62
N LEU A 29 10.54 -12.22 4.65
CA LEU A 29 11.17 -11.00 4.16
C LEU A 29 11.07 -11.00 2.62
N MET A 30 10.74 -9.86 2.03
CA MET A 30 10.59 -9.72 0.57
C MET A 30 11.60 -8.76 -0.04
N HIS A 31 11.73 -7.56 0.52
CA HIS A 31 12.58 -6.51 -0.04
C HIS A 31 13.11 -5.62 1.07
N LEU A 32 14.40 -5.31 1.03
CA LEU A 32 15.01 -4.28 1.88
C LEU A 32 15.78 -3.29 1.01
N GLU A 33 15.63 -2.00 1.29
CA GLU A 33 16.39 -0.94 0.63
C GLU A 33 16.86 0.14 1.60
N ASN A 34 18.16 0.44 1.57
CA ASN A 34 18.73 1.70 2.05
C ASN A 34 18.61 2.75 0.95
N ILE A 35 17.48 3.44 0.93
CA ILE A 35 17.03 4.30 -0.18
C ILE A 35 18.10 5.33 -0.58
N GLN A 36 18.78 5.94 0.40
CA GLN A 36 19.85 6.91 0.13
C GLN A 36 21.24 6.29 -0.06
N GLY A 37 21.45 5.04 0.36
CA GLY A 37 22.76 4.40 0.24
C GLY A 37 23.85 4.99 1.12
N VAL A 38 23.46 5.45 2.31
CA VAL A 38 24.35 6.05 3.29
C VAL A 38 24.16 5.40 4.65
N THR A 39 25.19 5.53 5.48
CA THR A 39 25.14 5.23 6.92
C THR A 39 24.16 6.15 7.64
N GLU A 40 23.83 5.85 8.90
CA GLU A 40 22.91 6.61 9.74
C GLU A 40 23.26 8.11 9.78
N ASN A 41 24.56 8.41 9.89
CA ASN A 41 25.10 9.78 9.92
C ASN A 41 25.23 10.43 8.53
N GLY A 42 24.67 9.83 7.48
CA GLY A 42 24.74 10.34 6.11
C GLY A 42 26.10 10.14 5.42
N THR A 43 27.01 9.37 6.00
CA THR A 43 28.33 9.08 5.41
C THR A 43 28.23 7.99 4.34
N GLN A 44 28.98 8.14 3.25
CA GLN A 44 29.05 7.14 2.18
C GLN A 44 29.68 5.84 2.69
N CYS A 45 29.05 4.70 2.37
CA CYS A 45 29.52 3.38 2.82
C CYS A 45 30.86 2.93 2.22
N SER A 46 31.28 3.53 1.09
CA SER A 46 32.51 3.17 0.41
C SER A 46 33.34 4.41 0.05
N PRO A 47 34.67 4.37 0.19
CA PRO A 47 35.55 5.42 -0.35
C PRO A 47 35.49 5.49 -1.88
N PHE A 48 34.98 4.45 -2.55
CA PHE A 48 34.79 4.37 -3.99
C PHE A 48 33.34 4.64 -4.42
N TYR A 49 32.52 5.28 -3.58
CA TYR A 49 31.12 5.63 -3.93
C TYR A 49 31.01 6.41 -5.25
N PHE A 50 32.03 7.23 -5.58
CA PHE A 50 32.12 7.97 -6.84
C PHE A 50 32.24 7.07 -8.09
N ALA A 51 32.61 5.81 -7.91
CA ALA A 51 32.67 4.79 -8.95
C ALA A 51 31.43 3.87 -8.95
N GLY A 52 30.39 4.22 -8.19
CA GLY A 52 29.12 3.47 -8.11
C GLY A 52 29.11 2.32 -7.11
N VAL A 53 30.13 2.20 -6.25
CA VAL A 53 30.16 1.18 -5.19
C VAL A 53 29.22 1.59 -4.05
N GLN A 54 28.17 0.81 -3.84
CA GLN A 54 27.13 1.05 -2.83
C GLN A 54 27.45 0.37 -1.50
N CYS A 55 26.56 0.51 -0.50
CA CYS A 55 26.70 -0.16 0.78
C CYS A 55 26.70 -1.68 0.63
N SER A 56 27.40 -2.36 1.53
CA SER A 56 27.28 -3.80 1.71
C SER A 56 26.63 -4.03 3.06
N MET A 57 25.35 -4.36 3.08
CA MET A 57 24.56 -4.37 4.30
C MET A 57 24.69 -5.73 4.99
N GLU A 58 24.95 -5.69 6.29
CA GLU A 58 24.75 -6.80 7.22
C GLU A 58 23.52 -6.53 8.07
N MET A 59 22.73 -7.57 8.32
CA MET A 59 21.46 -7.47 9.02
C MET A 59 21.37 -8.44 10.19
N GLU A 60 20.90 -7.91 11.32
CA GLU A 60 20.34 -8.68 12.43
C GLU A 60 18.87 -8.32 12.58
N ILE A 61 18.04 -9.32 12.86
CA ILE A 61 16.60 -9.13 13.06
C ILE A 61 16.12 -9.90 14.27
N CYS A 62 15.35 -9.25 15.14
CA CYS A 62 14.68 -9.88 16.26
C CYS A 62 13.17 -9.89 16.05
N VAL A 63 12.54 -11.00 16.40
CA VAL A 63 11.09 -11.20 16.35
C VAL A 63 10.56 -11.28 17.77
N GLU A 64 9.54 -10.49 18.07
CA GLU A 64 8.78 -10.51 19.31
C GLU A 64 7.32 -10.85 18.98
N ILE A 65 6.71 -11.80 19.68
CA ILE A 65 5.35 -12.28 19.40
C ILE A 65 4.42 -11.89 20.57
N GLY A 66 3.34 -11.18 20.25
CA GLY A 66 2.36 -10.66 21.21
C GLY A 66 2.84 -9.53 22.13
N ASP A 67 2.08 -9.23 23.20
CA ASP A 67 2.33 -8.12 24.13
C ASP A 67 3.26 -8.45 25.32
N LYS A 68 3.91 -9.62 25.30
CA LYS A 68 4.83 -10.02 26.37
C LYS A 68 6.28 -9.79 25.96
N ASP A 69 6.92 -8.82 26.61
CA ASP A 69 8.34 -8.44 26.44
C ASP A 69 9.37 -9.58 26.70
N ASP A 70 8.95 -10.78 27.11
CA ASP A 70 9.85 -11.85 27.60
C ASP A 70 10.30 -12.86 26.53
N GLU A 71 9.80 -12.82 25.27
CA GLU A 71 10.08 -13.86 24.26
C GLU A 71 10.61 -13.31 22.92
N THR A 72 11.56 -12.37 22.97
CA THR A 72 12.29 -11.88 21.80
C THR A 72 13.32 -12.90 21.31
N THR A 73 13.24 -13.32 20.04
CA THR A 73 14.24 -14.19 19.40
C THR A 73 14.97 -13.46 18.29
N CYS A 74 16.30 -13.39 18.36
CA CYS A 74 17.14 -12.70 17.37
C CYS A 74 17.83 -13.66 16.41
N TYR A 75 17.98 -13.23 15.16
CA TYR A 75 18.58 -13.96 14.05
C TYR A 75 19.61 -13.07 13.36
N SER A 76 20.85 -13.54 13.28
CA SER A 76 21.87 -12.91 12.45
C SER A 76 21.75 -13.42 11.02
N LEU A 77 21.45 -12.53 10.07
CA LEU A 77 21.41 -12.87 8.63
C LEU A 77 22.79 -12.77 8.00
N GLY A 78 23.72 -12.07 8.66
CA GLY A 78 25.04 -11.74 8.12
C GLY A 78 24.93 -10.74 6.97
N GLN A 79 25.92 -10.75 6.07
CA GLN A 79 25.92 -9.90 4.89
C GLN A 79 24.79 -10.29 3.92
N ILE A 80 23.79 -9.42 3.80
CA ILE A 80 22.63 -9.59 2.94
C ILE A 80 22.80 -8.89 1.58
N SER A 81 23.72 -7.93 1.46
CA SER A 81 24.02 -7.30 0.17
C SER A 81 25.52 -7.14 -0.09
N HIS A 82 25.90 -7.21 -1.38
CA HIS A 82 27.29 -7.11 -1.82
C HIS A 82 27.46 -5.90 -2.75
N GLY A 83 27.82 -4.75 -2.17
CA GLY A 83 27.94 -3.49 -2.91
C GLY A 83 26.62 -3.05 -3.57
N SER A 84 25.51 -3.27 -2.87
CA SER A 84 24.15 -2.93 -3.29
C SER A 84 23.36 -2.38 -2.11
N ASN A 85 22.67 -1.25 -2.29
CA ASN A 85 21.80 -0.67 -1.27
C ASN A 85 20.47 -1.40 -1.10
N LYS A 86 20.24 -2.46 -1.89
CA LYS A 86 18.99 -3.22 -1.89
C LYS A 86 19.22 -4.72 -1.97
N ILE A 87 18.26 -5.48 -1.47
CA ILE A 87 18.14 -6.92 -1.65
C ILE A 87 16.67 -7.29 -1.86
N ASP A 88 16.44 -8.18 -2.82
CA ASP A 88 15.21 -8.96 -2.93
C ASP A 88 15.43 -10.32 -2.27
N PHE A 89 14.67 -10.59 -1.22
CA PHE A 89 14.72 -11.87 -0.52
C PHE A 89 13.92 -12.92 -1.29
N THR A 90 14.48 -14.13 -1.38
CA THR A 90 13.87 -15.28 -2.04
C THR A 90 13.58 -16.37 -1.01
N VAL A 91 12.88 -17.43 -1.42
CA VAL A 91 12.69 -18.60 -0.56
C VAL A 91 14.02 -19.34 -0.43
N SER A 92 14.76 -19.05 0.64
CA SER A 92 16.13 -19.48 0.87
C SER A 92 16.50 -19.29 2.36
N SER A 93 17.76 -19.54 2.72
CA SER A 93 18.31 -19.21 4.05
C SER A 93 19.31 -18.07 3.94
N TYR A 94 19.26 -17.15 4.91
CA TYR A 94 20.12 -15.99 5.06
C TYR A 94 20.72 -16.04 6.47
N GLY A 95 21.97 -16.46 6.61
CA GLY A 95 22.57 -16.71 7.92
C GLY A 95 21.72 -17.68 8.75
N ASN A 96 21.23 -17.22 9.90
CA ASN A 96 20.35 -17.98 10.79
C ASN A 96 18.84 -17.80 10.50
N TRP A 97 18.47 -16.97 9.53
CA TRP A 97 17.09 -16.78 9.11
C TRP A 97 16.74 -17.75 7.97
N SER A 98 15.75 -18.61 8.20
CA SER A 98 15.06 -19.30 7.09
C SER A 98 13.99 -18.36 6.54
N ASN A 99 13.87 -18.22 5.22
CA ASN A 99 12.87 -17.36 4.59
C ASN A 99 11.90 -18.20 3.74
N PRO A 100 10.62 -18.35 4.11
CA PRO A 100 9.98 -17.80 5.31
C PRO A 100 10.45 -18.45 6.62
N LEU A 101 10.47 -17.67 7.69
CA LEU A 101 10.72 -18.15 9.06
C LEU A 101 9.42 -18.69 9.61
N VAL A 102 9.41 -19.95 10.04
CA VAL A 102 8.24 -20.58 10.67
C VAL A 102 8.47 -20.69 12.16
N ILE A 103 7.60 -20.07 12.95
CA ILE A 103 7.63 -20.05 14.40
C ILE A 103 6.43 -20.84 14.92
N SER A 104 6.66 -21.81 15.81
CA SER A 104 5.57 -22.52 16.49
C SER A 104 4.99 -21.60 17.56
N LEU A 105 3.67 -21.44 17.55
CA LEU A 105 2.98 -20.62 18.55
C LEU A 105 2.64 -21.42 19.81
N GLU A 106 2.68 -22.76 19.79
CA GLU A 106 2.37 -23.62 20.96
C GLU A 106 1.22 -23.10 21.84
N ASN A 107 1.53 -22.58 23.04
CA ASN A 107 0.61 -22.02 24.04
C ASN A 107 0.50 -20.48 23.99
N ILE A 108 1.27 -19.83 23.12
CA ILE A 108 1.24 -18.38 22.88
C ILE A 108 -0.07 -18.06 22.14
N THR A 109 -0.75 -17.00 22.56
CA THR A 109 -1.88 -16.44 21.82
C THR A 109 -1.31 -15.47 20.79
N TYR A 110 -1.61 -15.68 19.51
CA TYR A 110 -1.23 -14.73 18.49
C TYR A 110 -1.92 -13.39 18.73
N GLU A 111 -1.12 -12.40 19.07
CA GLU A 111 -1.55 -11.00 19.21
C GLU A 111 -0.83 -10.09 18.22
N GLY A 112 -0.20 -10.69 17.19
CA GLY A 112 0.68 -10.00 16.25
C GLY A 112 2.16 -10.21 16.55
N PHE A 113 3.01 -9.45 15.86
CA PHE A 113 4.46 -9.51 16.08
C PHE A 113 5.13 -8.16 15.78
N LYS A 114 6.27 -7.95 16.43
CA LYS A 114 7.18 -6.83 16.21
C LYS A 114 8.48 -7.34 15.63
N LEU A 115 9.10 -6.52 14.79
CA LEU A 115 10.44 -6.73 14.29
C LEU A 115 11.33 -5.61 14.81
N HIS A 116 12.49 -5.98 15.36
CA HIS A 116 13.59 -5.06 15.61
C HIS A 116 14.70 -5.39 14.61
N VAL A 117 15.10 -4.39 13.83
CA VAL A 117 16.05 -4.54 12.73
C VAL A 117 17.26 -3.66 13.01
N ASN A 118 18.44 -4.26 12.87
CA ASN A 118 19.73 -3.59 12.96
C ASN A 118 20.50 -3.82 11.66
N LEU A 119 20.88 -2.73 11.00
CA LEU A 119 21.62 -2.73 9.74
C LEU A 119 22.95 -2.02 9.90
N ASN A 120 24.02 -2.70 9.49
CA ASN A 120 25.38 -2.15 9.50
C ASN A 120 26.01 -2.27 8.11
N ASP A 121 26.92 -1.36 7.78
CA ASP A 121 27.75 -1.53 6.58
C ASP A 121 28.96 -2.42 6.89
N VAL A 122 29.11 -3.51 6.12
CA VAL A 122 30.18 -4.49 6.29
C VAL A 122 31.57 -3.91 6.02
N THR A 123 31.66 -2.89 5.14
CA THR A 123 32.95 -2.35 4.70
C THR A 123 33.55 -1.41 5.75
N SER A 124 32.71 -0.54 6.32
CA SER A 124 33.09 0.48 7.28
C SER A 124 32.86 0.07 8.73
N GLY A 125 31.93 -0.87 8.98
CA GLY A 125 31.47 -1.24 10.33
C GLY A 125 30.53 -0.21 10.96
N GLU A 126 30.14 0.83 10.21
CA GLU A 126 29.29 1.91 10.70
C GLU A 126 27.80 1.53 10.63
N PRO A 127 26.97 2.04 11.56
CA PRO A 127 25.53 1.82 11.54
C PRO A 127 24.90 2.42 10.28
N ILE A 128 24.00 1.66 9.66
CA ILE A 128 23.12 2.16 8.62
C ILE A 128 21.81 2.61 9.25
N ASP A 129 21.17 1.75 10.01
CA ASP A 129 19.86 2.03 10.58
C ASP A 129 19.52 1.03 11.70
N GLU A 130 18.77 1.48 12.69
CA GLU A 130 18.23 0.63 13.75
C GLU A 130 16.82 1.08 14.10
N TRP A 131 15.86 0.17 14.02
CA TRP A 131 14.46 0.51 14.27
C TRP A 131 13.65 -0.71 14.72
N ASN A 132 12.56 -0.43 15.42
CA ASN A 132 11.54 -1.40 15.78
C ASN A 132 10.19 -1.01 15.16
N ALA A 133 9.44 -2.01 14.69
CA ALA A 133 8.13 -1.78 14.08
C ALA A 133 7.19 -2.96 14.36
N THR A 134 5.91 -2.64 14.56
CA THR A 134 4.85 -3.64 14.70
C THR A 134 4.27 -3.91 13.32
N PHE A 135 4.20 -5.19 12.93
CA PHE A 135 3.73 -5.60 11.61
C PHE A 135 2.30 -6.15 11.63
N ALA A 136 1.91 -6.79 12.74
CA ALA A 136 0.59 -7.41 12.86
C ALA A 136 -0.01 -7.23 14.26
N ASN A 137 -1.32 -7.46 14.38
CA ASN A 137 -2.07 -7.64 15.63
C ASN A 137 -2.88 -8.95 15.62
N ALA A 138 -3.59 -9.24 16.72
CA ALA A 138 -4.37 -10.47 16.92
C ALA A 138 -5.36 -10.81 15.79
N SER A 139 -5.87 -9.81 15.06
CA SER A 139 -6.86 -10.00 13.98
C SER A 139 -6.23 -10.24 12.59
N GLN A 140 -4.93 -9.97 12.44
CA GLN A 140 -4.22 -10.03 11.16
C GLN A 140 -3.53 -11.37 10.95
N LEU A 141 -4.30 -12.37 10.51
CA LEU A 141 -3.78 -13.72 10.33
C LEU A 141 -2.88 -13.87 9.09
N GLN A 142 -2.92 -12.96 8.12
CA GLN A 142 -2.00 -12.91 6.98
C GLN A 142 -2.02 -11.51 6.34
N ASP A 143 -0.86 -11.01 5.88
CA ASP A 143 -0.78 -9.78 5.08
C ASP A 143 0.61 -9.57 4.46
N ILE A 144 0.78 -8.47 3.74
CA ILE A 144 2.06 -7.92 3.28
C ILE A 144 2.14 -6.44 3.67
N TYR A 145 3.20 -6.04 4.37
CA TYR A 145 3.41 -4.66 4.82
C TYR A 145 4.84 -4.19 4.59
N THR A 146 4.99 -2.91 4.24
CA THR A 146 6.29 -2.25 4.11
C THR A 146 6.42 -1.20 5.19
N TYR A 147 7.44 -1.34 6.03
CA TYR A 147 7.84 -0.32 6.99
C TYR A 147 9.01 0.48 6.42
N THR A 148 8.97 1.81 6.56
CA THR A 148 10.12 2.69 6.29
C THR A 148 10.46 3.43 7.57
N SER A 149 11.71 3.31 8.01
CA SER A 149 12.18 3.95 9.24
C SER A 149 12.30 5.47 9.09
N HIS A 150 12.46 6.15 10.22
CA HIS A 150 12.75 7.57 10.27
C HIS A 150 14.20 7.79 10.74
N ARG A 151 14.99 8.50 9.93
CA ARG A 151 16.36 8.92 10.29
C ARG A 151 16.46 10.45 10.26
N ASP A 152 17.19 11.01 11.22
CA ASP A 152 17.42 12.45 11.25
C ASP A 152 18.43 12.86 10.16
N GLY A 153 17.97 13.64 9.17
CA GLY A 153 18.84 14.19 8.13
C GLY A 153 19.15 13.24 6.96
N SER A 154 18.60 12.02 6.94
CA SER A 154 18.68 11.08 5.82
C SER A 154 17.33 10.35 5.61
N LEU A 155 17.09 9.74 4.45
CA LEU A 155 15.90 8.88 4.26
C LEU A 155 16.12 7.58 5.02
N GLY A 156 15.13 7.07 5.75
CA GLY A 156 15.23 5.76 6.41
C GLY A 156 15.40 4.58 5.47
N THR A 157 15.66 3.41 6.04
CA THR A 157 15.61 2.13 5.32
C THR A 157 14.18 1.61 5.24
N SER A 158 13.85 0.89 4.17
CA SER A 158 12.54 0.26 3.99
C SER A 158 12.67 -1.26 4.01
N LEU A 159 11.74 -1.94 4.69
CA LEU A 159 11.61 -3.40 4.72
C LEU A 159 10.17 -3.82 4.41
N THR A 160 10.00 -4.65 3.38
CA THR A 160 8.75 -5.31 3.03
C THR A 160 8.73 -6.73 3.59
N VAL A 161 7.68 -7.06 4.34
CA VAL A 161 7.47 -8.35 5.00
C VAL A 161 6.08 -8.87 4.69
N ALA A 162 5.97 -10.15 4.39
CA ALA A 162 4.72 -10.89 4.30
C ALA A 162 4.60 -11.88 5.46
N TRP A 163 3.40 -12.18 5.94
CA TRP A 163 3.21 -13.20 6.97
C TRP A 163 1.90 -13.97 6.81
N THR A 164 1.82 -15.12 7.47
CA THR A 164 0.60 -15.92 7.60
C THR A 164 0.64 -16.78 8.87
N THR A 165 -0.51 -17.00 9.51
CA THR A 165 -0.70 -17.92 10.63
C THR A 165 -1.91 -18.82 10.41
N ASN A 166 -1.84 -20.03 10.95
CA ASN A 166 -2.89 -21.05 10.91
C ASN A 166 -3.65 -21.18 12.24
N GLU A 167 -3.62 -20.14 13.09
CA GLU A 167 -4.49 -20.06 14.26
C GLU A 167 -5.99 -20.18 13.89
N VAL A 168 -6.72 -20.97 14.67
CA VAL A 168 -8.18 -21.11 14.58
C VAL A 168 -8.73 -20.66 15.93
N ASP A 169 -9.58 -19.63 15.94
CA ASP A 169 -10.15 -19.03 17.17
C ASP A 169 -10.64 -20.11 18.17
N PRO A 170 -10.26 -20.05 19.46
CA PRO A 170 -10.86 -20.91 20.48
C PRO A 170 -12.32 -20.49 20.78
N PRO A 171 -13.21 -21.44 21.13
CA PRO A 171 -14.64 -21.16 21.34
C PRO A 171 -14.86 -20.36 22.63
N THR A 172 -15.60 -19.25 22.50
CA THR A 172 -15.95 -18.28 23.55
C THR A 172 -16.62 -18.93 24.78
N PRO A 173 -16.24 -18.60 26.03
CA PRO A 173 -17.08 -18.81 27.22
C PRO A 173 -18.04 -17.62 27.46
N PRO A 174 -19.18 -17.84 28.14
CA PRO A 174 -20.27 -16.87 28.25
C PRO A 174 -19.96 -15.70 29.23
N PRO A 175 -20.68 -14.56 29.09
CA PRO A 175 -20.29 -13.30 29.72
C PRO A 175 -20.54 -13.31 31.24
N THR A 176 -19.52 -12.95 32.02
CA THR A 176 -19.67 -12.65 33.46
C THR A 176 -19.62 -11.14 33.67
N THR A 177 -20.72 -10.62 34.19
CA THR A 177 -20.96 -9.22 34.57
C THR A 177 -20.28 -8.84 35.88
N VAL A 178 -19.45 -7.79 35.91
CA VAL A 178 -19.16 -6.93 37.10
C VAL A 178 -18.69 -5.53 36.63
N PRO A 179 -18.70 -4.47 37.47
CA PRO A 179 -19.40 -3.23 37.16
C PRO A 179 -18.48 -2.08 36.75
N THR A 180 -19.10 -1.14 36.03
CA THR A 180 -18.58 0.16 35.62
C THR A 180 -18.05 0.99 36.80
N THR A 181 -16.80 1.45 36.69
CA THR A 181 -16.37 2.74 37.24
C THR A 181 -16.05 3.68 36.10
N THR A 182 -16.76 4.79 36.11
CA THR A 182 -16.84 5.83 35.09
C THR A 182 -15.51 6.60 34.99
N ILE A 183 -14.91 6.60 33.80
CA ILE A 183 -14.07 7.71 33.33
C ILE A 183 -14.78 8.28 32.11
N THR A 184 -15.21 9.53 32.23
CA THR A 184 -15.92 10.27 31.19
C THR A 184 -14.90 10.77 30.16
N GLN A 185 -14.84 10.08 29.02
CA GLN A 185 -14.29 10.60 27.76
C GLN A 185 -15.48 10.74 26.80
N PRO A 186 -15.57 11.79 25.96
CA PRO A 186 -16.79 12.10 25.23
C PRO A 186 -17.04 11.04 24.16
N SER A 187 -17.88 10.08 24.49
CA SER A 187 -18.47 9.14 23.56
C SER A 187 -19.54 9.87 22.74
N THR A 188 -19.27 10.13 21.47
CA THR A 188 -20.38 10.16 20.51
C THR A 188 -20.75 8.72 20.20
N THR A 189 -21.85 8.27 20.79
CA THR A 189 -22.61 7.08 20.40
C THR A 189 -22.69 6.98 18.87
N GLN A 190 -22.19 5.90 18.28
CA GLN A 190 -22.45 5.60 16.87
C GLN A 190 -23.11 4.21 16.80
N GLY A 191 -24.43 4.21 16.62
CA GLY A 191 -25.02 3.26 15.66
C GLY A 191 -24.53 3.61 14.26
N ASP A 192 -24.95 2.90 13.21
CA ASP A 192 -24.75 3.38 11.84
C ASP A 192 -25.06 4.88 11.79
N VAL A 193 -24.08 5.71 11.38
CA VAL A 193 -24.41 7.08 10.98
C VAL A 193 -25.48 6.92 9.92
N GLU A 194 -26.62 7.58 10.08
CA GLU A 194 -27.72 7.46 9.12
C GLU A 194 -27.24 7.82 7.71
N PHE A 195 -26.21 8.68 7.63
CA PHE A 195 -25.56 9.14 6.42
C PHE A 195 -24.01 9.10 6.48
N PRO A 196 -23.29 7.94 6.42
CA PRO A 196 -21.85 7.97 6.53
C PRO A 196 -21.21 8.60 5.29
N ARG A 197 -20.24 9.48 5.49
CA ARG A 197 -19.55 10.20 4.41
C ARG A 197 -18.40 9.40 3.82
N THR A 198 -17.81 8.53 4.62
CA THR A 198 -16.65 7.70 4.26
C THR A 198 -16.76 6.32 4.89
N CYS A 199 -15.90 5.42 4.43
CA CYS A 199 -15.92 4.03 4.85
C CYS A 199 -15.64 3.85 6.35
N ASP A 200 -14.95 4.76 7.01
CA ASP A 200 -14.63 4.71 8.44
C ASP A 200 -15.84 4.94 9.34
N GLU A 201 -16.89 5.56 8.83
CA GLU A 201 -18.12 5.87 9.59
C GLU A 201 -19.12 4.70 9.64
N PHE A 202 -18.84 3.58 8.96
CA PHE A 202 -19.66 2.37 9.06
C PHE A 202 -19.22 1.48 10.22
N TRP A 203 -20.19 0.97 11.00
CA TRP A 203 -19.90 -0.07 12.00
C TRP A 203 -19.57 -1.42 11.34
N ASN A 204 -20.19 -1.72 10.19
CA ASN A 204 -19.93 -2.95 9.47
C ASN A 204 -18.63 -2.79 8.69
N ARG A 205 -17.58 -3.41 9.22
CA ARG A 205 -16.20 -3.38 8.72
C ARG A 205 -15.89 -4.46 7.67
N THR A 206 -16.90 -5.04 7.02
CA THR A 206 -16.67 -5.98 5.91
C THR A 206 -16.35 -5.24 4.62
N ASP A 207 -15.24 -5.61 4.00
CA ASP A 207 -14.85 -5.19 2.65
C ASP A 207 -16.00 -5.36 1.67
N GLY A 208 -16.24 -4.36 0.83
CA GLY A 208 -17.35 -4.41 -0.09
C GLY A 208 -17.82 -3.05 -0.56
N VAL A 209 -18.74 -3.09 -1.50
CA VAL A 209 -19.41 -1.87 -1.95
C VAL A 209 -20.38 -1.42 -0.86
N LYS A 210 -20.26 -0.15 -0.45
CA LYS A 210 -21.16 0.51 0.50
C LYS A 210 -21.63 1.85 -0.06
N THR A 211 -22.75 2.33 0.45
CA THR A 211 -23.34 3.62 0.05
C THR A 211 -22.94 4.68 1.06
N ILE A 212 -22.12 5.64 0.64
CA ILE A 212 -21.80 6.85 1.40
C ILE A 212 -22.65 8.03 0.94
N TRP A 213 -22.64 9.11 1.72
CA TRP A 213 -23.36 10.35 1.39
C TRP A 213 -22.45 11.57 1.45
N ILE A 214 -22.27 12.24 0.32
CA ILE A 214 -21.51 13.49 0.19
C ILE A 214 -22.45 14.55 -0.38
N ASN A 215 -22.57 15.71 0.28
CA ASN A 215 -23.50 16.78 -0.10
C ASN A 215 -24.95 16.30 -0.35
N ASN A 216 -25.46 15.41 0.52
CA ASN A 216 -26.78 14.77 0.42
C ASN A 216 -26.98 13.88 -0.83
N ASN A 217 -25.92 13.56 -1.57
CA ASN A 217 -25.98 12.62 -2.68
C ASN A 217 -25.42 11.27 -2.24
N SER A 218 -26.20 10.21 -2.45
CA SER A 218 -25.75 8.84 -2.21
C SER A 218 -24.79 8.39 -3.31
N ILE A 219 -23.65 7.82 -2.92
CA ILE A 219 -22.64 7.32 -3.85
C ILE A 219 -22.21 5.94 -3.38
N ASN A 220 -22.18 4.98 -4.29
CA ASN A 220 -21.59 3.68 -3.99
C ASN A 220 -20.08 3.78 -4.14
N VAL A 221 -19.36 3.33 -3.12
CA VAL A 221 -17.89 3.26 -3.10
C VAL A 221 -17.49 1.86 -2.67
N TYR A 222 -16.30 1.43 -3.09
CA TYR A 222 -15.69 0.26 -2.49
C TYR A 222 -15.06 0.69 -1.18
N CYS A 223 -15.41 0.00 -0.10
CA CYS A 223 -14.77 0.14 1.19
C CYS A 223 -13.84 -1.04 1.40
N GLN A 224 -12.62 -0.73 1.79
CA GLN A 224 -11.72 -1.73 2.35
C GLN A 224 -11.37 -1.36 3.77
N TYR A 225 -11.28 -2.37 4.62
CA TYR A 225 -11.07 -2.20 6.03
C TYR A 225 -9.79 -2.90 6.44
N GLY A 226 -8.95 -2.15 7.16
CA GLY A 226 -7.88 -2.71 7.97
C GLY A 226 -8.26 -2.75 9.45
N SER A 227 -7.33 -3.22 10.29
CA SER A 227 -7.53 -3.38 11.73
C SER A 227 -7.91 -2.09 12.45
N SER A 228 -7.49 -0.93 11.95
CA SER A 228 -7.77 0.38 12.55
C SER A 228 -8.46 1.39 11.66
N GLY A 229 -8.33 1.19 10.34
CA GLY A 229 -8.56 2.22 9.35
C GLY A 229 -9.52 1.75 8.29
N ALA A 230 -10.24 2.67 7.68
CA ALA A 230 -11.01 2.37 6.50
C ALA A 230 -10.47 3.15 5.31
N TYR A 231 -10.58 2.50 4.17
CA TYR A 231 -10.16 2.99 2.89
C TYR A 231 -11.38 3.25 2.04
N THR A 232 -11.66 4.53 1.81
CA THR A 232 -12.67 4.96 0.86
C THR A 232 -12.05 5.07 -0.51
N ILE A 233 -12.51 4.25 -1.47
CA ILE A 233 -11.85 4.18 -2.77
C ILE A 233 -12.38 5.28 -3.65
N ILE A 234 -11.48 6.19 -4.03
CA ILE A 234 -11.83 7.38 -4.80
C ILE A 234 -11.53 7.23 -6.29
N GLN A 235 -10.63 6.32 -6.62
CA GLN A 235 -10.29 5.92 -7.99
C GLN A 235 -9.81 4.47 -8.00
N SER A 236 -10.24 3.71 -9.01
CA SER A 236 -9.70 2.39 -9.31
C SER A 236 -9.68 2.15 -10.81
N ARG A 237 -8.71 1.35 -11.28
CA ARG A 237 -8.60 0.89 -12.68
C ARG A 237 -8.40 -0.61 -12.71
N GLY A 238 -9.14 -1.31 -13.56
CA GLY A 238 -9.00 -2.76 -13.70
C GLY A 238 -9.67 -3.32 -14.95
N SER A 239 -9.56 -4.62 -15.18
CA SER A 239 -10.00 -5.28 -16.41
C SER A 239 -11.39 -5.94 -16.34
N ASN A 240 -12.11 -5.80 -15.22
CA ASN A 240 -13.41 -6.44 -15.04
C ASN A 240 -14.55 -5.73 -15.78
N ASP A 241 -14.35 -4.46 -16.16
CA ASP A 241 -15.29 -3.67 -16.96
C ASP A 241 -14.54 -2.77 -17.96
N ASP A 242 -15.28 -2.16 -18.88
CA ASP A 242 -14.78 -1.34 -19.99
C ASP A 242 -15.09 0.16 -19.83
N THR A 243 -15.31 0.63 -18.59
CA THR A 243 -15.64 2.04 -18.34
C THR A 243 -14.57 2.97 -18.89
N SER A 244 -14.97 3.84 -19.82
CA SER A 244 -14.07 4.83 -20.40
C SER A 244 -13.77 5.97 -19.42
N PHE A 245 -12.49 6.31 -19.30
CA PHE A 245 -12.01 7.50 -18.61
C PHE A 245 -11.78 8.68 -19.57
N ASP A 246 -12.06 8.52 -20.88
CA ASP A 246 -12.00 9.64 -21.83
C ASP A 246 -13.25 10.52 -21.75
N LEU A 247 -13.35 11.27 -20.66
CA LEU A 247 -14.44 12.18 -20.37
C LEU A 247 -13.98 13.64 -20.41
N ASP A 248 -14.92 14.55 -20.63
CA ASP A 248 -14.68 15.97 -20.42
C ASP A 248 -14.74 16.34 -18.93
N ILE A 249 -14.51 17.61 -18.62
CA ILE A 249 -14.46 18.08 -17.23
C ILE A 249 -15.80 17.88 -16.52
N GLU A 250 -16.94 18.00 -17.23
CA GLU A 250 -18.27 17.82 -16.65
C GLU A 250 -18.54 16.35 -16.30
N GLY A 251 -18.00 15.41 -17.09
CA GLY A 251 -18.00 14.00 -16.74
C GLY A 251 -17.18 13.69 -15.48
N TYR A 252 -15.99 14.29 -15.36
CA TYR A 252 -15.10 14.08 -14.20
C TYR A 252 -15.58 14.71 -12.90
N LYS A 253 -16.50 15.69 -12.95
CA LYS A 253 -17.11 16.27 -11.74
C LYS A 253 -17.97 15.28 -10.96
N LYS A 254 -18.57 14.31 -11.65
CA LYS A 254 -19.54 13.36 -11.09
C LYS A 254 -18.92 11.97 -10.92
N PRO A 255 -19.50 11.12 -10.04
CA PRO A 255 -19.06 9.74 -9.95
C PRO A 255 -19.39 8.98 -11.24
N PHE A 256 -18.50 8.11 -11.67
CA PHE A 256 -18.72 7.20 -12.79
C PHE A 256 -17.97 5.87 -12.62
N GLY A 257 -18.37 4.88 -13.41
CA GLY A 257 -17.84 3.52 -13.34
C GLY A 257 -18.50 2.66 -12.26
N ILE A 258 -17.89 1.52 -11.98
CA ILE A 258 -18.42 0.48 -11.10
C ILE A 258 -17.48 0.34 -9.90
N PRO A 259 -17.90 0.66 -8.67
CA PRO A 259 -17.10 0.38 -7.48
C PRO A 259 -16.85 -1.12 -7.33
N GLY A 260 -15.63 -1.53 -6.97
CA GLY A 260 -15.32 -2.93 -6.68
C GLY A 260 -13.88 -3.30 -7.01
N LYS A 261 -13.44 -4.47 -6.51
CA LYS A 261 -12.13 -5.03 -6.85
C LYS A 261 -12.05 -5.29 -8.36
N GLY A 262 -10.97 -4.83 -8.99
CA GLY A 262 -10.71 -5.03 -10.43
C GLY A 262 -11.62 -4.24 -11.38
N ASN A 263 -12.53 -3.41 -10.86
CA ASN A 263 -13.39 -2.54 -11.65
C ASN A 263 -12.79 -1.13 -11.83
N ASN A 264 -13.33 -0.39 -12.78
CA ASN A 264 -12.98 0.99 -13.04
C ASN A 264 -13.97 1.93 -12.34
N PHE A 265 -13.48 2.82 -11.48
CA PHE A 265 -14.30 3.75 -10.72
C PHE A 265 -13.62 5.10 -10.53
N TRP A 266 -14.42 6.16 -10.51
CA TRP A 266 -14.00 7.52 -10.16
C TRP A 266 -15.07 8.17 -9.29
N LEU A 267 -14.68 8.73 -8.14
CA LEU A 267 -15.60 9.33 -7.18
C LEU A 267 -16.27 10.61 -7.69
N GLY A 268 -15.61 11.35 -8.57
CA GLY A 268 -16.06 12.67 -9.02
C GLY A 268 -15.33 13.80 -8.30
N LEU A 269 -14.87 14.81 -9.04
CA LEU A 269 -14.12 15.94 -8.49
C LEU A 269 -14.96 16.75 -7.49
N ASP A 270 -16.26 16.97 -7.75
CA ASP A 270 -17.12 17.73 -6.83
C ASP A 270 -17.24 17.03 -5.47
N ASN A 271 -17.24 15.69 -5.49
CA ASN A 271 -17.26 14.89 -4.28
C ASN A 271 -15.92 14.92 -3.55
N MET A 272 -14.79 14.86 -4.27
CA MET A 272 -13.45 14.98 -3.66
C MET A 272 -13.21 16.37 -3.04
N VAL A 273 -13.70 17.43 -3.68
CA VAL A 273 -13.67 18.80 -3.12
C VAL A 273 -14.46 18.85 -1.83
N ALA A 274 -15.72 18.40 -1.85
CA ALA A 274 -16.57 18.40 -0.67
C ALA A 274 -15.98 17.54 0.46
N LEU A 275 -15.44 16.38 0.11
CA LEU A 275 -14.83 15.46 1.06
C LEU A 275 -13.65 16.13 1.77
N THR A 276 -12.66 16.60 1.02
CA THR A 276 -11.40 17.18 1.55
C THR A 276 -11.54 18.63 2.06
N ALA A 277 -12.70 19.25 1.88
CA ALA A 277 -13.02 20.53 2.50
C ALA A 277 -13.43 20.38 3.97
N ASP A 278 -14.16 19.31 4.29
CA ASP A 278 -14.86 19.14 5.55
C ASP A 278 -14.02 18.49 6.65
N ASP A 279 -13.06 17.66 6.26
CA ASP A 279 -12.03 17.12 7.16
C ASP A 279 -10.72 16.98 6.40
N ASP A 280 -9.64 16.73 7.15
CA ASP A 280 -8.35 16.42 6.56
C ASP A 280 -8.41 14.97 6.03
N TYR A 281 -7.54 14.55 5.11
CA TYR A 281 -7.44 13.16 4.68
C TYR A 281 -6.03 12.83 4.19
N ASP A 282 -5.62 11.58 4.27
CA ASP A 282 -4.41 11.08 3.64
C ASP A 282 -4.73 10.28 2.38
N LEU A 283 -3.78 10.27 1.43
CA LEU A 283 -3.90 9.57 0.15
C LEU A 283 -2.88 8.44 0.05
N LEU A 284 -3.38 7.23 -0.20
CA LEU A 284 -2.59 6.06 -0.57
C LEU A 284 -2.84 5.73 -2.05
N ILE A 285 -1.76 5.56 -2.81
CA ILE A 285 -1.80 5.07 -4.18
C ILE A 285 -1.11 3.72 -4.24
N GLU A 286 -1.84 2.71 -4.74
CA GLU A 286 -1.32 1.38 -5.00
C GLU A 286 -1.24 1.15 -6.51
N LEU A 287 -0.07 0.77 -6.98
CA LEU A 287 0.24 0.46 -8.37
C LEU A 287 0.64 -1.00 -8.46
N CYS A 288 -0.15 -1.82 -9.16
CA CYS A 288 0.23 -3.19 -9.47
C CYS A 288 0.74 -3.27 -10.91
N CYS A 289 1.77 -4.07 -11.18
CA CYS A 289 2.07 -4.53 -12.53
C CYS A 289 2.81 -5.85 -12.50
N ALA A 290 2.25 -6.85 -13.19
CA ALA A 290 2.75 -8.23 -13.19
C ALA A 290 2.99 -8.76 -11.77
N LYS A 291 4.25 -8.91 -11.34
CA LYS A 291 4.65 -9.34 -9.99
C LYS A 291 5.16 -8.19 -9.11
N ASN A 292 5.20 -6.97 -9.63
CA ASN A 292 5.76 -5.81 -8.95
C ASN A 292 4.62 -4.93 -8.46
N ASN A 293 4.71 -4.50 -7.20
CA ASN A 293 3.81 -3.53 -6.62
C ASN A 293 4.61 -2.29 -6.21
N SER A 294 4.04 -1.11 -6.39
CA SER A 294 4.58 0.15 -5.90
C SER A 294 3.50 0.92 -5.16
N ILE A 295 3.88 1.51 -4.04
CA ILE A 295 2.98 2.27 -3.19
C ILE A 295 3.50 3.70 -3.08
N GLN A 296 2.58 4.67 -3.10
CA GLN A 296 2.90 6.07 -2.82
C GLN A 296 1.94 6.62 -1.77
N PHE A 297 2.47 7.49 -0.91
CA PHE A 297 1.72 8.04 0.20
C PHE A 297 1.86 9.56 0.25
N TYR A 298 0.73 10.23 0.50
CA TYR A 298 0.64 11.67 0.65
C TYR A 298 -0.23 12.02 1.85
N ARG A 299 0.19 13.01 2.63
CA ARG A 299 -0.57 13.54 3.77
C ARG A 299 -1.39 14.76 3.39
N HIS A 300 -2.42 15.06 4.16
CA HIS A 300 -3.19 16.31 4.03
C HIS A 300 -3.71 16.56 2.60
N LEU A 301 -4.29 15.53 2.00
CA LEU A 301 -4.97 15.62 0.71
C LEU A 301 -6.04 16.70 0.74
N LYS A 302 -5.92 17.64 -0.21
CA LYS A 302 -6.89 18.70 -0.47
C LYS A 302 -7.13 18.81 -1.96
N ILE A 303 -8.39 18.77 -2.36
CA ILE A 303 -8.82 19.22 -3.69
C ILE A 303 -9.54 20.55 -3.52
N THR A 304 -8.99 21.63 -4.08
CA THR A 304 -9.60 22.96 -3.99
C THR A 304 -10.85 23.08 -4.86
N GLU A 305 -11.65 24.14 -4.67
CA GLU A 305 -12.82 24.43 -5.53
C GLU A 305 -12.46 24.60 -7.02
N ASP A 306 -11.22 25.02 -7.31
CA ASP A 306 -10.66 25.10 -8.67
C ASP A 306 -10.06 23.75 -9.15
N TYR A 307 -10.34 22.66 -8.43
CA TYR A 307 -9.85 21.31 -8.66
C TYR A 307 -8.33 21.19 -8.66
N ILE A 308 -7.64 21.97 -7.82
CA ILE A 308 -6.19 21.87 -7.64
C ILE A 308 -5.89 20.79 -6.61
N LEU A 309 -5.00 19.85 -6.96
CA LEU A 309 -4.50 18.83 -6.05
C LEU A 309 -3.40 19.42 -5.16
N GLN A 310 -3.58 19.31 -3.85
CA GLN A 310 -2.56 19.60 -2.85
C GLN A 310 -2.45 18.41 -1.91
N ALA A 311 -1.23 18.06 -1.55
CA ALA A 311 -0.91 17.05 -0.55
C ALA A 311 0.58 17.16 -0.21
N ASP A 312 0.97 16.64 0.95
CA ASP A 312 2.35 16.57 1.40
C ASP A 312 2.93 15.20 1.05
N PRO A 313 3.90 15.11 0.12
CA PRO A 313 4.50 13.84 -0.24
C PRO A 313 5.32 13.27 0.91
N VAL A 314 5.13 11.98 1.23
CA VAL A 314 6.01 11.29 2.18
C VAL A 314 7.37 10.97 1.54
N VAL A 315 7.37 10.68 0.24
CA VAL A 315 8.61 10.51 -0.55
C VAL A 315 8.69 11.63 -1.59
N PRO A 316 9.64 12.58 -1.46
CA PRO A 316 9.75 13.70 -2.38
C PRO A 316 10.33 13.28 -3.73
N GLY A 317 10.01 14.04 -4.78
CA GLY A 317 10.61 13.89 -6.12
C GLY A 317 10.08 12.72 -6.95
N ILE A 318 9.06 12.01 -6.50
CA ILE A 318 8.35 10.95 -7.23
C ILE A 318 6.85 11.26 -7.32
N GLY A 319 6.15 10.53 -8.19
CA GLY A 319 4.70 10.63 -8.31
C GLY A 319 4.20 12.05 -8.53
N PHE A 320 3.24 12.49 -7.72
CA PHE A 320 2.71 13.84 -7.80
C PHE A 320 3.74 14.93 -7.49
N ASP A 321 4.77 14.61 -6.70
CA ASP A 321 5.86 15.53 -6.35
C ASP A 321 6.99 15.57 -7.39
N PHE A 322 6.95 14.67 -8.39
CA PHE A 322 7.92 14.67 -9.48
C PHE A 322 7.84 15.96 -10.28
N THR A 323 8.98 16.64 -10.44
CA THR A 323 9.09 17.84 -11.28
C THR A 323 9.67 17.47 -12.63
N SER A 324 8.89 17.66 -13.69
CA SER A 324 9.37 17.40 -15.05
C SER A 324 10.28 18.50 -15.54
N SER A 325 11.37 18.13 -16.19
CA SER A 325 12.26 19.07 -16.86
C SER A 325 11.61 19.74 -18.07
N ASN A 326 10.58 19.14 -18.66
CA ASN A 326 9.89 19.69 -19.84
C ASN A 326 8.92 20.81 -19.45
N THR A 327 8.12 20.59 -18.39
CA THR A 327 7.11 21.57 -17.95
C THR A 327 7.60 22.47 -16.82
N GLY A 328 8.65 22.07 -16.10
CA GLY A 328 9.15 22.74 -14.89
C GLY A 328 8.18 22.66 -13.71
N LYS A 329 7.18 21.78 -13.75
CA LYS A 329 6.08 21.71 -12.80
C LYS A 329 5.89 20.30 -12.22
N LYS A 330 5.23 20.25 -11.07
CA LYS A 330 4.72 19.05 -10.38
C LYS A 330 3.24 18.86 -10.70
N ASP A 331 2.69 17.68 -10.48
CA ASP A 331 1.23 17.47 -10.52
C ASP A 331 0.57 18.13 -9.30
N LEU A 332 1.27 18.19 -8.17
CA LEU A 332 0.86 19.00 -7.02
C LEU A 332 0.82 20.49 -7.40
N GLY A 333 -0.26 21.17 -7.03
CA GLY A 333 -0.44 22.61 -7.20
C GLY A 333 -0.92 23.05 -8.58
N VAL A 334 -1.26 22.12 -9.49
CA VAL A 334 -1.91 22.45 -10.77
C VAL A 334 -3.40 22.07 -10.76
N PRO A 335 -4.26 22.76 -11.54
CA PRO A 335 -5.66 22.38 -11.66
C PRO A 335 -5.84 21.11 -12.50
N PHE A 336 -6.87 20.33 -12.19
CA PHE A 336 -7.30 19.21 -13.01
C PHE A 336 -7.69 19.69 -14.40
N THR A 337 -7.26 18.98 -15.44
CA THR A 337 -7.64 19.28 -16.82
C THR A 337 -7.86 18.02 -17.63
N THR A 338 -8.63 18.14 -18.70
CA THR A 338 -8.79 17.12 -19.73
C THR A 338 -8.12 17.59 -21.01
N TYR A 339 -7.91 16.67 -21.98
CA TYR A 339 -7.35 17.04 -23.29
C TYR A 339 -8.05 18.28 -23.85
N LYS A 340 -9.39 18.26 -23.93
CA LYS A 340 -10.20 19.33 -24.54
C LYS A 340 -10.09 20.67 -23.84
N LYS A 341 -9.87 20.68 -22.52
CA LYS A 341 -9.76 21.91 -21.72
C LYS A 341 -8.33 22.45 -21.63
N MET A 342 -7.34 21.59 -21.87
CA MET A 342 -5.93 21.93 -21.88
C MET A 342 -5.61 22.93 -23.00
N SER A 343 -4.73 23.90 -22.74
CA SER A 343 -4.22 24.83 -23.76
C SER A 343 -3.33 24.12 -24.77
N ASP A 344 -3.25 24.60 -26.01
CA ASP A 344 -2.39 24.00 -27.04
C ASP A 344 -0.92 23.92 -26.64
N THR A 345 -0.37 24.95 -25.99
CA THR A 345 1.02 24.93 -25.47
C THR A 345 1.24 23.79 -24.48
N MET A 346 0.27 23.57 -23.58
CA MET A 346 0.35 22.49 -22.61
C MET A 346 0.23 21.13 -23.32
N ARG A 347 -0.70 20.98 -24.27
CA ARG A 347 -0.82 19.75 -25.09
C ARG A 347 0.51 19.43 -25.77
N ASP A 348 1.14 20.41 -26.40
CA ASP A 348 2.41 20.23 -27.12
C ASP A 348 3.59 19.88 -26.19
N SER A 349 3.56 20.36 -24.93
CA SER A 349 4.58 20.02 -23.93
C SER A 349 4.33 18.69 -23.20
N CYS A 350 3.13 18.12 -23.32
CA CYS A 350 2.70 16.98 -22.54
C CYS A 350 2.70 15.72 -23.42
N ASP A 351 3.83 15.03 -23.47
CA ASP A 351 4.04 13.83 -24.30
C ASP A 351 3.07 12.69 -23.98
N ILE A 352 2.58 12.60 -22.74
CA ILE A 352 1.53 11.66 -22.33
C ILE A 352 0.15 11.97 -22.95
N VAL A 353 -0.04 13.17 -23.48
CA VAL A 353 -1.27 13.67 -24.09
C VAL A 353 -1.15 13.85 -25.60
N ARG A 354 0.04 14.27 -26.07
CA ARG A 354 0.37 14.50 -27.47
C ARG A 354 1.83 14.12 -27.73
N TYR A 355 2.05 13.04 -28.47
CA TYR A 355 3.40 12.56 -28.79
C TYR A 355 3.68 12.54 -30.28
N TYR A 356 4.85 13.02 -30.68
CA TYR A 356 5.35 12.90 -32.05
C TYR A 356 6.50 11.89 -32.07
N TYR A 357 6.35 10.82 -32.86
CA TYR A 357 7.43 9.88 -33.13
C TYR A 357 7.98 10.13 -34.53
N GLY A 358 9.30 10.17 -34.70
CA GLY A 358 9.94 10.30 -36.01
C GLY A 358 9.41 11.46 -36.86
N ASN A 359 9.25 11.23 -38.17
CA ASN A 359 8.77 12.23 -39.14
C ASN A 359 7.26 12.13 -39.42
N TYR A 360 6.47 11.62 -38.49
CA TYR A 360 5.02 11.48 -38.70
C TYR A 360 4.36 12.88 -38.75
N PRO A 361 3.50 13.15 -39.75
CA PRO A 361 2.91 14.47 -39.94
C PRO A 361 1.82 14.81 -38.89
N ASN A 362 1.28 13.79 -38.22
CA ASN A 362 0.30 13.92 -37.16
C ASN A 362 0.85 13.28 -35.88
N PRO A 363 0.50 13.79 -34.70
CA PRO A 363 0.87 13.17 -33.43
C PRO A 363 0.16 11.80 -33.27
N ILE A 364 0.77 10.94 -32.46
CA ILE A 364 0.26 9.60 -32.16
C ILE A 364 -0.90 9.65 -31.18
N PHE A 365 -0.89 10.65 -30.29
CA PHE A 365 -1.94 10.88 -29.30
C PHE A 365 -2.57 12.24 -29.57
N ASP A 366 -3.89 12.27 -29.57
CA ASP A 366 -4.65 13.49 -29.77
C ASP A 366 -5.95 13.55 -28.96
N LEU A 367 -6.53 12.43 -28.55
CA LEU A 367 -7.74 12.36 -27.70
C LEU A 367 -7.67 11.01 -26.96
N GLY A 368 -8.41 10.80 -25.86
CA GLY A 368 -8.45 9.47 -25.22
C GLY A 368 -7.57 9.26 -24.00
N THR A 369 -6.81 10.27 -23.55
CA THR A 369 -5.86 10.10 -22.44
C THR A 369 -6.48 10.31 -21.06
N GLY A 370 -7.76 10.69 -21.00
CA GLY A 370 -8.46 10.99 -19.75
C GLY A 370 -8.03 12.33 -19.12
N GLY A 371 -8.64 12.65 -17.98
CA GLY A 371 -8.37 13.85 -17.21
C GLY A 371 -7.39 13.60 -16.08
N TRP A 372 -6.49 14.54 -15.82
CA TRP A 372 -5.49 14.44 -14.75
C TRP A 372 -4.98 15.83 -14.32
N TRP A 373 -4.25 15.85 -13.22
CA TRP A 373 -3.42 16.99 -12.80
C TRP A 373 -2.08 16.95 -13.57
N TYR A 374 -2.11 17.30 -14.85
CA TYR A 374 -1.00 17.10 -15.80
C TYR A 374 0.25 17.99 -15.57
N GLY A 375 0.54 18.46 -14.37
CA GLY A 375 1.58 19.46 -14.16
C GLY A 375 2.97 18.98 -14.58
N SER A 376 3.35 17.76 -14.20
CA SER A 376 4.60 17.14 -14.63
C SER A 376 4.52 16.51 -16.02
N CYS A 377 3.32 16.18 -16.50
CA CYS A 377 3.12 15.32 -17.67
C CYS A 377 3.76 13.92 -17.57
N GLY A 378 4.25 13.53 -16.39
CA GLY A 378 4.91 12.24 -16.16
C GLY A 378 4.00 11.19 -15.53
N ASN A 379 2.80 11.57 -15.11
CA ASN A 379 1.85 10.67 -14.47
C ASN A 379 0.46 10.85 -15.08
N ASN A 380 -0.28 9.75 -15.16
CA ASN A 380 -1.68 9.72 -15.52
C ASN A 380 -2.29 8.37 -15.11
N LEU A 381 -2.98 8.32 -13.98
CA LEU A 381 -3.66 7.09 -13.55
C LEU A 381 -5.02 6.90 -14.25
N ASN A 382 -5.46 7.89 -15.00
CA ASN A 382 -6.73 7.93 -15.72
C ASN A 382 -6.57 7.60 -17.22
N GLY A 383 -5.36 7.28 -17.68
CA GLY A 383 -5.10 6.88 -19.07
C GLY A 383 -5.70 5.53 -19.44
N GLN A 384 -5.68 5.17 -20.72
CA GLN A 384 -6.35 3.95 -21.19
C GLN A 384 -5.68 2.68 -20.64
N ILE A 385 -6.46 1.65 -20.31
CA ILE A 385 -5.88 0.35 -19.93
C ILE A 385 -5.33 -0.32 -21.20
N VAL A 386 -4.02 -0.60 -21.20
CA VAL A 386 -3.35 -1.33 -22.29
C VAL A 386 -3.19 -2.80 -21.87
N PRO A 387 -3.86 -3.76 -22.52
CA PRO A 387 -3.85 -5.16 -22.10
C PRO A 387 -2.44 -5.74 -21.96
N TYR A 388 -2.22 -6.44 -20.85
CA TYR A 388 -0.95 -7.07 -20.49
C TYR A 388 -0.46 -8.04 -21.58
N SER A 389 0.83 -7.96 -21.92
CA SER A 389 1.52 -9.03 -22.62
C SER A 389 2.44 -9.76 -21.64
N ALA A 390 2.45 -11.09 -21.64
CA ALA A 390 3.25 -11.91 -20.71
C ALA A 390 4.79 -11.65 -20.78
N THR A 391 5.24 -10.81 -21.71
CA THR A 391 6.63 -10.48 -21.98
C THR A 391 7.06 -9.11 -21.42
N SER A 392 6.14 -8.25 -21.00
CA SER A 392 6.47 -6.88 -20.58
C SER A 392 6.61 -6.76 -19.06
N GLN A 393 7.86 -6.61 -18.61
CA GLN A 393 8.26 -6.38 -17.22
C GLN A 393 7.89 -4.96 -16.73
N CYS A 394 6.62 -4.55 -16.82
CA CYS A 394 6.19 -3.20 -16.42
C CYS A 394 6.86 -2.07 -17.20
N HIS A 395 7.17 -2.38 -18.46
CA HIS A 395 7.67 -1.44 -19.45
C HIS A 395 6.70 -1.43 -20.63
N LEU A 396 6.11 -0.26 -20.91
CA LEU A 396 5.49 0.02 -22.21
C LEU A 396 6.61 0.17 -23.25
N GLU A 397 6.49 -0.53 -24.37
CA GLU A 397 7.31 -0.25 -25.55
C GLU A 397 7.11 1.20 -25.99
N GLU A 398 8.18 1.90 -26.41
CA GLU A 398 8.10 3.28 -26.92
C GLU A 398 7.30 3.40 -28.22
N THR A 399 7.01 2.28 -28.86
CA THR A 399 6.04 2.19 -29.95
C THR A 399 4.66 2.05 -29.36
N PHE A 400 3.89 3.12 -29.28
CA PHE A 400 2.53 3.11 -28.72
C PHE A 400 1.52 2.45 -29.65
N PRO A 401 1.29 1.12 -29.56
CA PRO A 401 0.63 0.37 -30.64
C PRO A 401 -0.88 0.65 -30.68
N GLN A 402 -1.43 1.08 -29.53
CA GLN A 402 -2.84 1.41 -29.32
C GLN A 402 -3.08 2.92 -29.35
N GLY A 403 -2.08 3.74 -29.67
CA GLY A 403 -2.25 5.20 -29.67
C GLY A 403 -2.54 5.78 -28.29
N THR A 404 -1.99 5.17 -27.23
CA THR A 404 -2.09 5.67 -25.86
C THR A 404 -0.81 5.42 -25.08
N ALA A 405 -0.46 6.35 -24.18
CA ALA A 405 0.55 6.15 -23.16
C ALA A 405 0.04 5.29 -21.99
N GLY A 406 -1.28 5.04 -21.94
CA GLY A 406 -1.88 4.20 -20.92
C GLY A 406 -1.81 4.78 -19.50
N ILE A 407 -1.74 3.89 -18.51
CA ILE A 407 -1.67 4.24 -17.08
C ILE A 407 -0.20 4.33 -16.68
N GLU A 408 0.26 5.50 -16.25
CA GLU A 408 1.67 5.71 -15.90
C GLU A 408 1.82 6.51 -14.61
N MET A 409 2.86 6.19 -13.83
CA MET A 409 3.27 6.99 -12.69
C MET A 409 4.77 6.86 -12.45
N ARG A 410 5.42 7.97 -12.12
CA ARG A 410 6.82 8.02 -11.72
C ARG A 410 7.00 7.45 -10.33
N THR A 411 7.78 6.38 -10.22
CA THR A 411 8.12 5.73 -8.94
C THR A 411 9.59 5.91 -8.56
N THR A 412 10.38 6.61 -9.38
CA THR A 412 11.81 6.87 -9.16
C THR A 412 12.16 8.35 -9.41
N PRO A 413 13.12 8.94 -8.65
CA PRO A 413 13.64 10.28 -8.94
C PRO A 413 14.59 10.27 -10.17
N GLY A 414 14.63 11.37 -10.95
CA GLY A 414 15.66 11.59 -11.98
C GLY A 414 15.18 12.17 -13.33
N MET A 415 16.13 12.61 -14.18
CA MET A 415 15.81 13.09 -15.54
C MET A 415 15.51 11.93 -16.50
N TYR A 416 14.62 12.22 -17.47
CA TYR A 416 14.19 11.37 -18.57
C TYR A 416 15.39 10.63 -19.20
N HIS A 417 15.58 9.34 -18.89
CA HIS A 417 16.07 8.29 -19.81
C HIS A 417 16.23 6.89 -19.17
N ILE A 418 16.15 6.72 -17.84
CA ILE A 418 16.23 5.38 -17.21
C ILE A 418 15.29 5.35 -16.00
N GLY A 419 14.25 4.51 -16.02
CA GLY A 419 13.41 4.22 -14.84
C GLY A 419 11.94 4.67 -14.88
N VAL A 420 11.31 4.78 -16.06
CA VAL A 420 9.84 4.84 -16.08
C VAL A 420 9.31 3.42 -15.82
N VAL A 421 8.67 3.19 -14.67
CA VAL A 421 7.73 2.06 -14.55
C VAL A 421 6.48 2.51 -15.30
N ARG A 422 6.34 2.01 -16.52
CA ARG A 422 5.21 2.27 -17.40
C ARG A 422 4.26 1.08 -17.26
N LEU A 423 3.20 1.25 -16.47
CA LEU A 423 2.35 0.14 -16.07
C LEU A 423 1.51 -0.33 -17.28
N GLN A 424 1.97 -1.38 -17.94
CA GLN A 424 1.14 -2.17 -18.86
C GLN A 424 0.14 -3.01 -18.06
N SER A 425 -0.97 -2.38 -17.67
CA SER A 425 -2.17 -2.95 -17.06
C SER A 425 -2.02 -3.76 -15.78
N GLN A 426 -3.16 -3.77 -15.07
CA GLN A 426 -3.45 -4.38 -13.77
C GLN A 426 -3.13 -3.44 -12.60
N PRO A 427 -3.90 -3.51 -11.51
CA PRO A 427 -4.75 -2.38 -11.10
C PRO A 427 -3.98 -1.19 -10.49
N VAL A 428 -4.54 0.00 -10.68
CA VAL A 428 -4.16 1.21 -9.97
C VAL A 428 -5.31 1.64 -9.07
N ARG A 429 -4.99 2.07 -7.86
CA ARG A 429 -5.96 2.51 -6.87
C ARG A 429 -5.50 3.78 -6.18
N SER A 430 -6.41 4.71 -5.97
CA SER A 430 -6.22 5.87 -5.08
C SER A 430 -7.25 5.84 -3.97
N VAL A 431 -6.79 6.02 -2.73
CA VAL A 431 -7.55 5.76 -1.51
C VAL A 431 -7.46 6.94 -0.56
N VAL A 432 -8.57 7.31 0.07
CA VAL A 432 -8.64 8.45 1.00
C VAL A 432 -9.06 8.00 2.40
N SER A 433 -8.36 8.46 3.45
CA SER A 433 -8.59 8.12 4.88
C SER A 433 -8.52 9.33 5.82
N HIS A 434 -9.44 9.42 6.79
CA HIS A 434 -9.61 10.55 7.73
C HIS A 434 -8.50 10.65 8.80
N PRO A 435 -8.11 11.86 9.27
CA PRO A 435 -7.02 12.09 10.19
C PRO A 435 -7.35 12.33 11.65
N LYS A 436 -8.63 12.56 11.98
CA LYS A 436 -9.10 12.26 13.34
C LYS A 436 -8.97 10.76 13.69
N HIS A 437 -8.74 9.93 12.66
CA HIS A 437 -8.30 8.54 12.72
C HIS A 437 -6.99 8.30 11.93
N SER A 438 -6.22 9.35 11.60
CA SER A 438 -4.92 9.19 10.91
C SER A 438 -3.88 8.90 11.94
N CYS A 439 -3.22 7.78 11.70
CA CYS A 439 -1.80 7.66 11.87
C CYS A 439 -1.27 8.14 13.22
N ASP A 440 -1.88 7.63 14.30
CA ASP A 440 -1.03 7.02 15.31
C ASP A 440 -0.32 5.86 14.60
N HIS A 441 1.00 5.85 14.63
CA HIS A 441 1.90 5.08 13.76
C HIS A 441 1.86 3.56 14.00
N SER A 442 0.75 3.02 14.52
CA SER A 442 0.59 1.65 15.00
C SER A 442 -0.34 0.77 14.14
N LEU A 443 -1.03 1.30 13.13
CA LEU A 443 -2.06 0.52 12.45
C LEU A 443 -2.11 0.74 10.92
N SER A 444 -1.34 -0.11 10.24
CA SER A 444 -1.70 -0.89 9.06
C SER A 444 -2.30 -0.22 7.81
N VAL A 445 -1.56 -0.33 6.69
CA VAL A 445 -2.13 -0.65 5.38
C VAL A 445 -2.57 -2.10 5.40
N GLU A 446 -3.72 -2.37 6.00
CA GLU A 446 -4.36 -3.69 5.99
C GLU A 446 -5.47 -3.68 4.96
N GLY A 447 -5.05 -3.88 3.72
CA GLY A 447 -5.94 -4.23 2.66
C GLY A 447 -5.31 -5.37 1.91
N THR A 448 -6.06 -6.47 1.70
CA THR A 448 -5.67 -7.42 0.66
C THR A 448 -5.31 -6.64 -0.60
N PRO A 449 -4.09 -6.79 -1.15
CA PRO A 449 -3.73 -6.14 -2.40
C PRO A 449 -4.82 -6.49 -3.42
N LEU A 450 -5.39 -5.49 -4.07
CA LEU A 450 -6.38 -5.73 -5.12
C LEU A 450 -5.75 -6.36 -6.38
N CYS A 451 -4.44 -6.65 -6.35
CA CYS A 451 -3.66 -7.26 -7.42
C CYS A 451 -3.95 -8.78 -7.65
N THR A 452 -5.08 -9.32 -7.17
CA THR A 452 -5.52 -10.71 -7.41
C THR A 452 -6.79 -10.78 -8.24
#